data_AF-A0A2A6D2I0-F1
#
_entry.id   AF-A0A2A6D2I0-F1
#
_cell.length_a   1.000
_cell.length_b   1.000
_cell.length_c   1.000
_cell.angle_alpha   90.00
_cell.angle_beta   90.00
_cell.angle_gamma   90.00
#
_symmetry.space_group_name_H-M   'P 1'
#
loop_
_entity.id
_entity.type
_entity.pdbx_description
1 polymer ?
#
loop_
_entity_poly.entity_id
_entity_poly.type
_entity_poly.pdbx_seq_one_letter_code
_entity_poly.pdbx_strand_id
1 'polypeptide(L)'
;MTHAEMEAQRRDEQMALRLAKYSDVMPYSNIFFVGAMDFAKSAFDNFIEMSAQTRHSLVYTNFQLLQCLDGAYASLKNFPNELAVMASYTTYVNEEILDQFFSGCPEEYENDEVVRNFRKNVEVIKAVKLQFRKVKPSIEEFIAIFGLALWNGYTADLSVETARIVRTNRKALLLELQKVYARDGNTRYTSRMAEVFGLLVNTFREIQKAMRCVI
;
A
#
# COMPACT_ATOMS: atom_id res chain seq x y z
N MET A 1 -0.31 -6.08 -20.80
CA MET A 1 -0.58 -4.64 -20.75
C MET A 1 0.43 -4.00 -19.82
N THR A 2 1.27 -3.11 -20.34
CA THR A 2 2.35 -2.47 -19.58
C THR A 2 1.82 -1.31 -18.72
N HIS A 3 2.56 -0.91 -17.68
CA HIS A 3 2.20 0.28 -16.87
C HIS A 3 2.07 1.54 -17.73
N ALA A 4 2.91 1.68 -18.77
CA ALA A 4 2.85 2.78 -19.73
C ALA A 4 1.58 2.74 -20.60
N GLU A 5 1.13 1.56 -21.03
CA GLU A 5 -0.13 1.37 -21.75
C GLU A 5 -1.34 1.70 -20.87
N MET A 6 -1.32 1.33 -19.59
CA MET A 6 -2.38 1.68 -18.64
C MET A 6 -2.43 3.18 -18.35
N GLU A 7 -1.27 3.84 -18.21
CA GLU A 7 -1.20 5.31 -18.09
C GLU A 7 -1.61 6.04 -19.38
N ALA A 8 -1.38 5.45 -20.55
CA ALA A 8 -1.85 5.98 -21.83
C ALA A 8 -3.38 5.88 -21.96
N GLN A 9 -3.97 4.71 -21.66
CA GLN A 9 -5.42 4.52 -21.68
C GLN A 9 -6.16 5.39 -20.67
N ARG A 10 -5.54 5.69 -19.52
CA ARG A 10 -6.07 6.67 -18.55
C ARG A 10 -6.03 8.11 -19.07
N ARG A 11 -4.99 8.50 -19.81
CA ARG A 11 -4.87 9.83 -20.42
C ARG A 11 -5.85 10.03 -21.57
N ASP A 12 -6.20 8.96 -22.28
CA ASP A 12 -7.17 8.97 -23.38
C ASP A 12 -8.63 8.82 -22.90
N GLU A 13 -8.91 9.05 -21.61
CA GLU A 13 -10.25 8.96 -20.97
C GLU A 13 -10.99 7.61 -21.12
N GLN A 14 -10.35 6.57 -21.67
CA GLN A 14 -11.00 5.27 -21.91
C GLN A 14 -11.25 4.48 -20.62
N MET A 15 -10.64 4.85 -19.50
CA MET A 15 -10.83 4.20 -18.20
C MET A 15 -11.37 5.18 -17.17
N ALA A 16 -12.68 5.43 -17.22
CA ALA A 16 -13.37 6.29 -16.25
C ALA A 16 -13.27 5.71 -14.83
N LEU A 17 -12.76 6.52 -13.90
CA LEU A 17 -12.82 6.21 -12.48
C LEU A 17 -14.28 6.19 -12.03
N ARG A 18 -14.66 5.17 -11.27
CA ARG A 18 -16.02 5.05 -10.72
C ARG A 18 -16.00 4.98 -9.20
N LEU A 19 -17.16 5.21 -8.61
CA LEU A 19 -17.34 5.04 -7.17
C LEU A 19 -17.20 3.57 -6.79
N ALA A 20 -16.47 3.33 -5.71
CA ALA A 20 -16.39 2.01 -5.11
C ALA A 20 -17.70 1.67 -4.40
N LYS A 21 -18.09 0.40 -4.47
CA LYS A 21 -19.18 -0.19 -3.68
C LYS A 21 -18.60 -1.20 -2.70
N TYR A 22 -19.34 -1.54 -1.65
CA TYR A 22 -18.92 -2.61 -0.74
C TYR A 22 -18.61 -3.93 -1.47
N SER A 23 -19.45 -4.30 -2.44
CA SER A 23 -19.26 -5.51 -3.26
C SER A 23 -17.94 -5.54 -4.05
N ASP A 24 -17.30 -4.39 -4.24
CA ASP A 24 -16.03 -4.27 -4.95
C ASP A 24 -14.82 -4.62 -4.06
N VAL A 25 -14.94 -4.52 -2.73
CA VAL A 25 -13.81 -4.60 -1.79
C VAL A 25 -13.10 -5.95 -1.84
N MET A 26 -13.85 -7.04 -1.73
CA MET A 26 -13.28 -8.39 -1.67
C MET A 26 -12.64 -8.81 -3.01
N PRO A 27 -13.30 -8.65 -4.17
CA PRO A 27 -12.68 -8.92 -5.46
C PRO A 27 -11.39 -8.12 -5.67
N TYR A 28 -11.38 -6.82 -5.35
CA TYR A 28 -10.21 -5.97 -5.56
C TYR A 28 -9.08 -6.25 -4.56
N SER A 29 -9.42 -6.58 -3.32
CA SER A 29 -8.42 -7.03 -2.35
C SER A 29 -7.75 -8.33 -2.81
N ASN A 30 -8.51 -9.29 -3.34
CA ASN A 30 -7.93 -10.53 -3.87
C ASN A 30 -7.00 -10.27 -5.06
N ILE A 31 -7.40 -9.41 -6.01
CA ILE A 31 -6.56 -9.03 -7.14
C ILE A 31 -5.27 -8.37 -6.65
N PHE A 32 -5.38 -7.43 -5.71
CA PHE A 32 -4.20 -6.77 -5.14
C PHE A 32 -3.29 -7.75 -4.39
N PHE A 33 -3.85 -8.71 -3.64
CA PHE A 33 -3.08 -9.74 -2.93
C PHE A 33 -2.28 -10.61 -3.90
N VAL A 34 -2.91 -11.07 -4.98
CA VAL A 34 -2.22 -11.84 -6.03
C VAL A 34 -1.13 -10.98 -6.68
N GLY A 35 -1.42 -9.71 -7.00
CA GLY A 35 -0.44 -8.78 -7.53
C GLY A 35 0.76 -8.58 -6.60
N ALA A 36 0.53 -8.44 -5.29
CA ALA A 36 1.60 -8.33 -4.29
C ALA A 36 2.45 -9.60 -4.19
N MET A 37 1.82 -10.77 -4.26
CA MET A 37 2.52 -12.07 -4.32
C MET A 37 3.39 -12.20 -5.57
N ASP A 38 2.89 -11.78 -6.73
CA ASP A 38 3.62 -11.88 -7.99
C ASP A 38 4.74 -10.84 -8.08
N PHE A 39 4.52 -9.63 -7.56
CA PHE A 39 5.59 -8.66 -7.32
C PHE A 39 6.70 -9.27 -6.46
N ALA A 40 6.35 -9.89 -5.33
CA ALA A 40 7.32 -10.49 -4.43
C ALA A 40 8.14 -11.61 -5.09
N LYS A 41 7.49 -12.49 -5.86
CA LYS A 41 8.17 -13.54 -6.63
C LYS A 41 9.11 -12.97 -7.68
N SER A 42 8.68 -11.93 -8.39
CA SER A 42 9.47 -11.34 -9.48
C SER A 42 10.66 -10.51 -8.97
N ALA A 43 10.55 -9.93 -7.77
CA ALA A 43 11.56 -9.00 -7.25
C ALA A 43 12.56 -9.66 -6.29
N PHE A 44 12.25 -10.83 -5.72
CA PHE A 44 13.07 -11.47 -4.68
C PHE A 44 13.17 -12.99 -4.85
N ASP A 45 14.31 -13.49 -5.32
CA ASP A 45 14.53 -14.92 -5.57
C ASP A 45 14.27 -15.78 -4.33
N ASN A 46 14.73 -15.33 -3.16
CA ASN A 46 14.53 -16.04 -1.90
C ASN A 46 13.05 -16.11 -1.46
N PHE A 47 12.15 -15.28 -1.99
CA PHE A 47 10.72 -15.45 -1.76
C PHE A 47 10.21 -16.71 -2.45
N ILE A 48 10.76 -17.06 -3.62
CA ILE A 48 10.41 -18.29 -4.35
C ILE A 48 10.88 -19.54 -3.60
N GLU A 49 12.00 -19.44 -2.88
CA GLU A 49 12.55 -20.54 -2.08
C GLU A 49 11.74 -20.83 -0.80
N MET A 50 10.97 -19.86 -0.32
CA MET A 50 10.10 -20.03 0.86
C MET A 50 8.92 -20.96 0.58
N SER A 51 8.42 -21.63 1.64
CA SER A 51 7.19 -22.42 1.54
C SER A 51 6.00 -21.55 1.12
N ALA A 52 5.01 -22.14 0.44
CA ALA A 52 3.80 -21.43 0.03
C ALA A 52 3.05 -20.82 1.23
N GLN A 53 2.99 -21.53 2.36
CA GLN A 53 2.38 -21.03 3.60
C GLN A 53 3.14 -19.83 4.17
N THR A 54 4.47 -19.88 4.19
CA THR A 54 5.30 -18.77 4.69
C THR A 54 5.16 -17.54 3.78
N ARG A 55 5.18 -17.73 2.45
CA ARG A 55 4.93 -16.63 1.49
C ARG A 55 3.57 -15.97 1.72
N HIS A 56 2.52 -16.79 1.80
CA HIS A 56 1.16 -16.31 2.03
C HIS A 56 1.07 -15.55 3.36
N SER A 57 1.58 -16.12 4.44
CA SER A 57 1.57 -15.50 5.77
C SER A 57 2.31 -14.16 5.76
N LEU A 58 3.47 -14.07 5.11
CA LEU A 58 4.25 -12.83 5.04
C LEU A 58 3.50 -11.71 4.31
N VAL A 59 2.90 -12.00 3.15
CA VAL A 59 2.11 -11.01 2.39
C VAL A 59 0.84 -10.64 3.15
N TYR A 60 0.12 -11.64 3.67
CA TYR A 60 -1.13 -11.45 4.40
C TYR A 60 -0.94 -10.57 5.63
N THR A 61 0.09 -10.85 6.44
CA THR A 61 0.36 -10.09 7.66
C THR A 61 0.76 -8.64 7.38
N ASN A 62 1.29 -8.35 6.20
CA ASN A 62 1.67 -7.00 5.78
C ASN A 62 0.67 -6.37 4.80
N PHE A 63 -0.45 -7.04 4.53
CA PHE A 63 -1.36 -6.69 3.44
C PHE A 63 -1.98 -5.31 3.59
N GLN A 64 -2.46 -4.97 4.78
CA GLN A 64 -3.05 -3.66 5.05
C GLN A 64 -2.04 -2.52 4.88
N LEU A 65 -0.78 -2.74 5.26
CA LEU A 65 0.29 -1.76 5.06
C LEU A 65 0.56 -1.55 3.56
N LEU A 66 0.62 -2.63 2.78
CA LEU A 66 0.79 -2.57 1.33
C LEU A 66 -0.37 -1.84 0.65
N GLN A 67 -1.61 -2.20 0.99
CA GLN A 67 -2.81 -1.55 0.46
C GLN A 67 -2.86 -0.06 0.80
N CYS A 68 -2.53 0.32 2.03
CA CYS A 68 -2.55 1.71 2.45
C CYS A 68 -1.50 2.55 1.70
N LEU A 69 -0.28 2.02 1.53
CA LEU A 69 0.78 2.69 0.76
C LEU A 69 0.40 2.87 -0.70
N ASP A 70 -0.08 1.80 -1.35
CA ASP A 70 -0.51 1.83 -2.75
C ASP A 70 -1.68 2.78 -2.95
N GLY A 71 -2.73 2.63 -2.13
CA GLY A 71 -3.91 3.47 -2.15
C GLY A 71 -3.55 4.94 -1.97
N ALA A 72 -2.73 5.30 -0.98
CA ALA A 72 -2.31 6.68 -0.75
C ALA A 72 -1.50 7.25 -1.92
N TYR A 73 -0.56 6.48 -2.47
CA TYR A 73 0.25 6.90 -3.62
C TYR A 73 -0.60 7.10 -4.88
N ALA A 74 -1.48 6.14 -5.20
CA ALA A 74 -2.42 6.22 -6.32
C ALA A 74 -3.41 7.39 -6.14
N SER A 75 -3.90 7.60 -4.92
CA SER A 75 -4.80 8.72 -4.60
C SER A 75 -4.15 10.07 -4.79
N LEU A 76 -2.87 10.21 -4.45
CA LEU A 76 -2.15 11.46 -4.65
C LEU A 76 -1.98 11.77 -6.15
N LYS A 77 -1.73 10.74 -6.97
CA LYS A 77 -1.62 10.89 -8.43
C LYS A 77 -2.94 11.28 -9.09
N ASN A 78 -4.03 10.61 -8.73
CA ASN A 78 -5.33 10.82 -9.38
C ASN A 78 -6.09 12.02 -8.79
N PHE A 79 -5.91 12.30 -7.50
CA PHE A 79 -6.66 13.32 -6.76
C PHE A 79 -5.70 14.21 -5.95
N PRO A 80 -4.81 14.98 -6.60
CA PRO A 80 -3.72 15.67 -5.91
C PRO A 80 -4.22 16.73 -4.91
N ASN A 81 -5.42 17.28 -5.10
CA ASN A 81 -5.98 18.36 -4.28
C ASN A 81 -7.22 17.95 -3.48
N GLU A 82 -7.81 16.79 -3.78
CA GLU A 82 -9.03 16.33 -3.13
C GLU A 82 -8.73 15.34 -2.00
N LEU A 83 -9.72 15.09 -1.14
CA LEU A 83 -9.65 14.06 -0.09
C LEU A 83 -10.09 12.68 -0.58
N ALA A 84 -10.41 12.53 -1.86
CA ALA A 84 -10.72 11.26 -2.48
C ALA A 84 -9.56 10.27 -2.37
N VAL A 85 -9.92 9.01 -2.13
CA VAL A 85 -9.01 7.88 -1.92
C VAL A 85 -9.33 6.79 -2.95
N MET A 86 -8.32 6.34 -3.69
CA MET A 86 -8.39 5.16 -4.54
C MET A 86 -8.59 3.92 -3.66
N ALA A 87 -9.69 3.19 -3.91
CA ALA A 87 -9.97 1.90 -3.27
C ALA A 87 -9.49 0.72 -4.13
N SER A 88 -9.25 0.95 -5.41
CA SER A 88 -8.66 -0.02 -6.35
C SER A 88 -7.97 0.72 -7.49
N TYR A 89 -7.62 0.02 -8.57
CA TYR A 89 -7.08 0.67 -9.77
C TYR A 89 -8.11 1.55 -10.49
N THR A 90 -9.39 1.21 -10.43
CA THR A 90 -10.47 1.87 -11.21
C THR A 90 -11.54 2.50 -10.34
N THR A 91 -11.45 2.34 -9.01
CA THR A 91 -12.47 2.84 -8.09
C THR A 91 -11.92 3.74 -7.00
N TYR A 92 -12.74 4.67 -6.54
CA TYR A 92 -12.41 5.61 -5.47
C TYR A 92 -13.57 5.81 -4.49
N VAL A 93 -13.25 6.37 -3.33
CA VAL A 93 -14.17 6.76 -2.25
C VAL A 93 -13.86 8.19 -1.83
N ASN A 94 -14.88 8.97 -1.50
CA ASN A 94 -14.76 10.28 -0.86
C ASN A 94 -15.80 10.39 0.29
N GLU A 95 -15.77 11.47 1.07
CA GLU A 95 -16.65 11.62 2.24
C GLU A 95 -18.13 11.63 1.89
N GLU A 96 -18.49 12.33 0.81
CA GLU A 96 -19.87 12.55 0.38
C GLU A 96 -20.59 11.25 -0.02
N ILE A 97 -19.81 10.19 -0.32
CA ILE A 97 -20.30 8.97 -0.95
C ILE A 97 -20.08 7.75 -0.04
N LEU A 98 -19.52 7.95 1.16
CA LEU A 98 -19.40 6.89 2.17
C LEU A 98 -20.75 6.25 2.50
N ASP A 99 -21.83 7.01 2.46
CA ASP A 99 -23.17 6.49 2.72
C ASP A 99 -23.72 5.68 1.53
N GLN A 100 -23.31 6.00 0.30
CA GLN A 100 -23.67 5.23 -0.89
C GLN A 100 -22.81 3.97 -1.07
N PHE A 101 -21.62 3.93 -0.45
CA PHE A 101 -20.70 2.81 -0.54
C PHE A 101 -21.35 1.49 -0.06
N PHE A 102 -22.16 1.58 1.00
CA PHE A 102 -22.89 0.45 1.58
C PHE A 102 -24.26 0.23 0.92
N SER A 103 -24.67 1.06 -0.04
CA SER A 103 -25.97 0.90 -0.71
C SER A 103 -26.08 -0.46 -1.41
N GLY A 104 -27.06 -1.26 -0.98
CA GLY A 104 -27.31 -2.60 -1.53
C GLY A 104 -26.42 -3.69 -0.94
N CYS A 105 -25.81 -3.42 0.23
CA CYS A 105 -25.09 -4.41 1.00
C CYS A 105 -26.11 -5.27 1.81
N PRO A 106 -25.84 -6.57 2.04
CA PRO A 106 -26.66 -7.35 2.98
C PRO A 106 -26.67 -6.69 4.37
N GLU A 107 -27.80 -6.78 5.08
CA GLU A 107 -28.06 -6.09 6.36
C GLU A 107 -26.99 -6.38 7.43
N GLU A 108 -26.40 -7.59 7.41
CA GLU A 108 -25.28 -8.00 8.29
C GLU A 108 -24.01 -7.15 8.14
N TYR A 109 -23.85 -6.46 7.01
CA TYR A 109 -22.72 -5.57 6.71
C TYR A 109 -23.10 -4.09 6.76
N GLU A 110 -24.38 -3.76 6.92
CA GLU A 110 -24.89 -2.43 7.25
C GLU A 110 -24.90 -2.17 8.77
N ASN A 111 -24.15 -2.95 9.54
CA ASN A 111 -23.93 -2.65 10.96
C ASN A 111 -23.04 -1.40 11.09
N ASP A 112 -23.44 -0.46 11.95
CA ASP A 112 -22.70 0.75 12.29
C ASP A 112 -21.21 0.51 12.60
N GLU A 113 -20.86 -0.65 13.18
CA GLU A 113 -19.46 -0.98 13.45
C GLU A 113 -18.62 -1.12 12.17
N VAL A 114 -19.14 -1.82 11.16
CA VAL A 114 -18.46 -2.00 9.87
C VAL A 114 -18.27 -0.65 9.19
N VAL A 115 -19.32 0.18 9.18
CA VAL A 115 -19.28 1.53 8.62
C VAL A 115 -18.25 2.39 9.35
N ARG A 116 -18.28 2.40 10.70
CA ARG A 116 -17.30 3.15 11.50
C ARG A 116 -15.86 2.70 11.23
N ASN A 117 -15.62 1.39 11.14
CA ASN A 117 -14.29 0.85 10.87
C ASN A 117 -13.82 1.20 9.46
N PHE A 118 -14.71 1.14 8.47
CA PHE A 118 -14.39 1.58 7.11
C PHE A 118 -14.02 3.07 7.06
N ARG A 119 -14.81 3.94 7.72
CA ARG A 119 -14.51 5.38 7.82
C ARG A 119 -13.15 5.63 8.47
N LYS A 120 -12.83 4.95 9.57
CA LYS A 120 -11.49 5.03 10.20
C LYS A 120 -10.37 4.63 9.24
N ASN A 121 -10.54 3.56 8.46
CA ASN A 121 -9.55 3.13 7.48
C ASN A 121 -9.34 4.18 6.37
N VAL A 122 -10.43 4.80 5.89
CA VAL A 122 -10.35 5.90 4.91
C VAL A 122 -9.56 7.09 5.48
N GLU A 123 -9.78 7.46 6.75
CA GLU A 123 -9.02 8.53 7.40
C GLU A 123 -7.52 8.22 7.51
N VAL A 124 -7.16 6.96 7.80
CA VAL A 124 -5.75 6.53 7.79
C VAL A 124 -5.14 6.75 6.40
N ILE A 125 -5.82 6.34 5.33
CA ILE A 125 -5.30 6.49 3.97
C ILE A 125 -5.18 7.97 3.61
N LYS A 126 -6.13 8.83 4.00
CA LYS A 126 -6.03 10.29 3.81
C LYS A 126 -4.83 10.87 4.54
N ALA A 127 -4.61 10.49 5.81
CA ALA A 127 -3.47 10.95 6.58
C ALA A 127 -2.13 10.55 5.92
N VAL A 128 -2.05 9.31 5.43
CA VAL A 128 -0.86 8.80 4.71
C VAL A 128 -0.69 9.53 3.38
N LYS A 129 -1.77 9.77 2.62
CA LYS A 129 -1.75 10.58 1.39
C LYS A 129 -1.18 11.98 1.63
N LEU A 130 -1.54 12.64 2.74
CA LEU A 130 -0.98 13.93 3.12
C LEU A 130 0.53 13.85 3.41
N GLN A 131 1.00 12.75 4.02
CA GLN A 131 2.44 12.51 4.20
C GLN A 131 3.15 12.30 2.86
N PHE A 132 2.56 11.53 1.94
CA PHE A 132 3.06 11.39 0.57
C PHE A 132 3.14 12.74 -0.14
N ARG A 133 2.14 13.62 0.02
CA ARG A 133 2.14 14.97 -0.56
C ARG A 133 3.30 15.83 -0.02
N LYS A 134 3.65 15.66 1.26
CA LYS A 134 4.75 16.38 1.91
C LYS A 134 6.12 15.83 1.47
N VAL A 135 6.30 14.52 1.52
CA VAL A 135 7.59 13.86 1.22
C VAL A 135 7.87 13.83 -0.27
N LYS A 136 6.83 13.68 -1.11
CA LYS A 136 6.90 13.54 -2.57
C LYS A 136 7.94 12.49 -2.99
N PRO A 137 7.76 11.21 -2.63
CA PRO A 137 8.70 10.17 -3.01
C PRO A 137 8.75 10.01 -4.53
N SER A 138 9.94 9.77 -5.08
CA SER A 138 10.11 9.30 -6.47
C SER A 138 9.49 7.91 -6.64
N ILE A 139 9.42 7.42 -7.88
CA ILE A 139 8.92 6.06 -8.13
C ILE A 139 9.87 5.00 -7.53
N GLU A 140 11.17 5.20 -7.60
CA GLU A 140 12.19 4.33 -7.01
C GLU A 140 12.09 4.32 -5.49
N GLU A 141 11.89 5.48 -4.87
CA GLU A 141 11.68 5.62 -3.42
C GLU A 141 10.38 4.93 -2.99
N PHE A 142 9.30 5.09 -3.76
CA PHE A 142 8.03 4.40 -3.50
C PHE A 142 8.19 2.88 -3.58
N ILE A 143 8.83 2.35 -4.63
CA ILE A 143 9.10 0.92 -4.79
C ILE A 143 9.94 0.39 -3.61
N ALA A 144 10.95 1.15 -3.17
CA ALA A 144 11.76 0.78 -2.01
C ALA A 144 10.93 0.74 -0.72
N ILE A 145 10.07 1.73 -0.47
CA ILE A 145 9.13 1.74 0.67
C ILE A 145 8.19 0.53 0.60
N PHE A 146 7.63 0.24 -0.58
CA PHE A 146 6.70 -0.86 -0.80
C PHE A 146 7.37 -2.23 -0.55
N GLY A 147 8.59 -2.42 -1.05
CA GLY A 147 9.40 -3.61 -0.77
C GLY A 147 9.75 -3.74 0.72
N LEU A 148 10.06 -2.65 1.42
CA LEU A 148 10.33 -2.66 2.85
C LEU A 148 9.08 -2.95 3.69
N ALA A 149 7.89 -2.55 3.20
CA ALA A 149 6.61 -2.90 3.80
C ALA A 149 6.29 -4.39 3.63
N LEU A 150 6.57 -4.97 2.46
CA LEU A 150 6.45 -6.42 2.22
C LEU A 150 7.33 -7.21 3.18
N TRP A 151 8.60 -6.81 3.29
CA TRP A 151 9.58 -7.40 4.21
C TRP A 151 9.51 -6.75 5.60
N ASN A 152 8.32 -6.46 6.10
CA ASN A 152 8.14 -5.98 7.46
C ASN A 152 8.01 -7.17 8.41
N GLY A 153 8.98 -7.29 9.33
CA GLY A 153 9.04 -8.39 10.30
C GLY A 153 8.42 -8.07 11.66
N TYR A 154 7.87 -6.87 11.87
CA TYR A 154 7.33 -6.46 13.18
C TYR A 154 5.93 -7.02 13.48
N THR A 155 5.26 -7.58 12.49
CA THR A 155 3.85 -7.96 12.56
C THR A 155 3.63 -9.47 12.62
N ALA A 156 4.68 -10.28 12.38
CA ALA A 156 4.57 -11.72 12.25
C ALA A 156 5.46 -12.45 13.27
N ASP A 157 4.95 -13.55 13.82
CA ASP A 157 5.74 -14.55 14.52
C ASP A 157 6.57 -15.34 13.50
N LEU A 158 7.71 -14.77 13.12
CA LEU A 158 8.58 -15.33 12.10
C LEU A 158 9.50 -16.40 12.68
N SER A 159 9.67 -17.50 11.93
CA SER A 159 10.76 -18.44 12.19
C SER A 159 12.11 -17.74 12.08
N VAL A 160 13.14 -18.25 12.77
CA VAL A 160 14.51 -17.70 12.71
C VAL A 160 14.99 -17.56 11.27
N GLU A 161 14.71 -18.56 10.43
CA GLU A 161 15.09 -18.54 9.03
C GLU A 161 14.34 -17.46 8.23
N THR A 162 13.03 -17.32 8.43
CA THR A 162 12.26 -16.26 7.76
C THR A 162 12.71 -14.86 8.20
N ALA A 163 12.99 -14.69 9.49
CA ALA A 163 13.52 -13.45 10.03
C ALA A 163 14.89 -13.09 9.43
N ARG A 164 15.73 -14.10 9.16
CA ARG A 164 17.02 -13.92 8.47
C ARG A 164 16.81 -13.44 7.04
N ILE A 165 15.92 -14.08 6.28
CA ILE A 165 15.55 -13.68 4.90
C ILE A 165 15.03 -12.24 4.87
N VAL A 166 14.08 -11.90 5.76
CA VAL A 166 13.51 -10.55 5.90
C VAL A 166 14.63 -9.52 6.11
N ARG A 167 15.56 -9.74 7.05
CA ARG A 167 16.67 -8.81 7.30
C ARG A 167 17.57 -8.64 6.09
N THR A 168 17.89 -9.75 5.40
CA THR A 168 18.72 -9.73 4.19
C THR A 168 18.08 -8.90 3.08
N ASN A 169 16.80 -9.12 2.79
CA ASN A 169 16.10 -8.38 1.73
C ASN A 169 15.93 -6.90 2.06
N ARG A 170 15.61 -6.57 3.32
CA ARG A 170 15.56 -5.17 3.76
C ARG A 170 16.92 -4.49 3.56
N LYS A 171 18.02 -5.14 3.95
CA LYS A 171 19.37 -4.60 3.74
C LYS A 171 19.67 -4.40 2.25
N ALA A 172 19.32 -5.35 1.40
CA ALA A 172 19.51 -5.25 -0.04
C ALA A 172 18.75 -4.05 -0.64
N LEU A 173 17.47 -3.89 -0.30
CA LEU A 173 16.66 -2.74 -0.75
C LEU A 173 17.27 -1.39 -0.34
N LEU A 174 17.77 -1.28 0.89
CA LEU A 174 18.43 -0.07 1.38
C LEU A 174 19.72 0.23 0.59
N LEU A 175 20.51 -0.80 0.29
CA LEU A 175 21.74 -0.65 -0.49
C LEU A 175 21.45 -0.25 -1.94
N GLU A 176 20.43 -0.84 -2.57
CA GLU A 176 20.02 -0.47 -3.93
C GLU A 176 19.51 0.98 -3.99
N LEU A 177 18.70 1.40 -3.01
CA LEU A 177 18.25 2.79 -2.94
C LEU A 177 19.42 3.77 -2.75
N GLN A 178 20.44 3.40 -1.95
CA GLN A 178 21.67 4.19 -1.84
C GLN A 178 22.42 4.31 -3.17
N LYS A 179 22.50 3.23 -3.96
CA LYS A 179 23.11 3.27 -5.29
C LYS A 179 22.34 4.19 -6.24
N VAL A 180 21.02 4.19 -6.19
CA VAL A 180 20.17 5.12 -6.97
C VAL A 180 20.53 6.56 -6.64
N TYR A 181 20.57 6.93 -5.35
CA TYR A 181 20.95 8.30 -4.97
C TYR A 181 22.37 8.67 -5.37
N ALA A 182 23.32 7.74 -5.25
CA ALA A 182 24.70 7.98 -5.65
C ALA A 182 24.81 8.25 -7.16
N ARG A 183 24.09 7.48 -7.98
CA ARG A 183 24.02 7.67 -9.44
C ARG A 183 23.41 9.02 -9.80
N ASP A 184 22.40 9.46 -9.07
CA ASP A 184 21.69 10.70 -9.33
C ASP A 184 22.42 11.94 -8.74
N GLY A 185 23.62 11.75 -8.17
CA GLY A 185 24.44 12.83 -7.62
C GLY A 185 23.90 13.43 -6.32
N ASN A 186 22.97 12.75 -5.64
CA ASN A 186 22.35 13.27 -4.43
C ASN A 186 23.29 13.14 -3.22
N THR A 187 23.97 14.22 -2.88
CA THR A 187 24.90 14.29 -1.74
C THR A 187 24.19 14.33 -0.38
N ARG A 188 22.87 14.54 -0.34
CA ARG A 188 22.03 14.57 0.87
C ARG A 188 21.19 13.31 1.05
N TYR A 189 21.63 12.20 0.45
CA TYR A 189 20.87 10.94 0.43
C TYR A 189 20.51 10.44 1.83
N THR A 190 21.37 10.62 2.84
CA THR A 190 21.08 10.21 4.23
C THR A 190 19.84 10.93 4.79
N SER A 191 19.75 12.25 4.61
CA SER A 191 18.57 13.02 5.04
C SER A 191 17.33 12.62 4.26
N ARG A 192 17.47 12.43 2.94
CA ARG A 192 16.35 12.00 2.10
C ARG A 192 15.84 10.60 2.46
N MET A 193 16.73 9.65 2.71
CA MET A 193 16.39 8.33 3.22
C MET A 193 15.62 8.41 4.53
N ALA A 194 16.03 9.27 5.47
CA ALA A 194 15.34 9.44 6.73
C ALA A 194 13.89 9.96 6.54
N GLU A 195 13.66 10.90 5.62
CA GLU A 195 12.31 11.38 5.28
C GLU A 195 11.44 10.26 4.66
N VAL A 196 12.00 9.55 3.68
CA VAL A 196 11.34 8.44 2.96
C VAL A 196 11.00 7.30 3.92
N PHE A 197 11.89 6.91 4.83
CA PHE A 197 11.57 5.89 5.83
C PHE A 197 10.65 6.40 6.94
N GLY A 198 10.74 7.69 7.27
CA GLY A 198 9.79 8.35 8.15
C GLY A 198 8.35 8.15 7.66
N LEU A 199 8.12 8.21 6.34
CA LEU A 199 6.82 7.92 5.74
C LEU A 199 6.36 6.48 6.03
N LEU A 200 7.22 5.48 5.84
CA LEU A 200 6.88 4.07 6.11
C LEU A 200 6.53 3.84 7.59
N VAL A 201 7.38 4.34 8.49
CA VAL A 201 7.20 4.17 9.94
C VAL A 201 5.93 4.87 10.43
N ASN A 202 5.66 6.08 9.94
CA ASN A 202 4.45 6.80 10.30
C ASN A 202 3.21 6.13 9.74
N THR A 203 3.24 5.64 8.49
CA THR A 203 2.15 4.86 7.89
C THR A 203 1.83 3.63 8.74
N PHE A 204 2.85 2.84 9.10
CA PHE A 204 2.69 1.67 9.94
C PHE A 204 2.06 2.04 11.31
N ARG A 205 2.51 3.13 11.93
CA ARG A 205 1.95 3.62 13.19
C ARG A 205 0.48 4.00 13.08
N GLU A 206 0.08 4.71 12.02
CA GLU A 206 -1.32 5.09 11.82
C GLU A 206 -2.23 3.86 11.64
N ILE A 207 -1.76 2.86 10.88
CA ILE A 207 -2.48 1.58 10.74
C ILE A 207 -2.60 0.86 12.08
N GLN A 208 -1.51 0.78 12.86
CA GLN A 208 -1.55 0.17 14.19
C GLN A 208 -2.52 0.87 15.15
N LYS A 209 -2.59 2.21 15.12
CA LYS A 209 -3.57 2.96 15.92
C LYS A 209 -4.99 2.59 15.53
N ALA A 210 -5.29 2.53 14.23
CA ALA A 210 -6.62 2.17 13.75
C ALA A 210 -7.03 0.74 14.16
N MET A 211 -6.10 -0.22 14.09
CA MET A 211 -6.36 -1.61 14.50
C MET A 211 -6.58 -1.78 16.02
N ARG A 212 -5.90 -0.98 16.85
CA ARG A 212 -6.05 -1.04 18.32
C ARG A 212 -7.37 -0.47 18.85
N CYS A 213 -8.10 0.29 18.03
CA CYS A 213 -9.39 0.87 18.41
C CYS A 213 -10.60 -0.03 18.06
N VAL A 214 -10.35 -1.33 17.82
CA VAL A 214 -11.35 -2.36 17.47
C VAL A 214 -11.41 -3.47 18.55
N ILE A 215 -10.63 -3.33 19.64
CA ILE A 215 -10.67 -4.16 20.84
C ILE A 215 -11.10 -3.29 22.02
#